data_AF-A0A2V4S9A7-F1
#
_entry.id   AF-A0A2V4S9A7-F1
#
_cell.length_a   1.000
_cell.length_b   1.000
_cell.length_c   1.000
_cell.angle_alpha   90.00
_cell.angle_beta   90.00
_cell.angle_gamma   90.00
#
_symmetry.space_group_name_H-M   'P 1'
#
loop_
_entity.id
_entity.type
_entity.pdbx_description
1 polymer ?
#
loop_
_entity_poly.entity_id
_entity_poly.type
_entity_poly.pdbx_seq_one_letter_code
_entity_poly.pdbx_strand_id
1 'polypeptide(L)'
;MKLFPKSFEKRRVFENRRHPEIPILVYQAIMVLIFPAMAMAADTTPADVTAFIHDAQICQYLAGEWDSTLPDARRLDLAEETGARCATIDVRQKSLRRKYRHNKTLLAKNKHL
;
A
#
# COMPACT_ATOMS: atom_id res chain seq x y z
N MET A 1 -69.98 50.66 -27.53
CA MET A 1 -69.79 49.71 -28.65
C MET A 1 -68.55 48.87 -28.36
N LYS A 2 -68.64 47.53 -28.50
CA LYS A 2 -67.55 46.53 -28.34
C LYS A 2 -66.45 46.82 -29.40
N LEU A 3 -65.17 46.44 -29.33
CA LEU A 3 -64.52 45.17 -29.00
C LEU A 3 -63.02 45.46 -28.71
N PHE A 4 -62.45 44.93 -27.63
CA PHE A 4 -60.99 44.70 -27.54
C PHE A 4 -60.72 43.20 -27.35
N PRO A 5 -59.91 42.57 -28.22
CA PRO A 5 -59.70 41.13 -28.20
C PRO A 5 -58.64 40.69 -27.17
N LYS A 6 -58.83 39.44 -26.76
CA LYS A 6 -57.97 38.56 -25.96
C LYS A 6 -56.50 38.60 -26.39
N SER A 7 -55.59 38.76 -25.43
CA SER A 7 -54.31 38.03 -25.44
C SER A 7 -53.68 38.07 -24.05
N PHE A 8 -54.30 37.31 -23.16
CA PHE A 8 -53.80 37.00 -21.83
C PHE A 8 -52.88 35.77 -21.95
N GLU A 9 -51.79 35.85 -22.73
CA GLU A 9 -51.03 34.65 -23.10
C GLU A 9 -49.53 34.93 -23.24
N LYS A 10 -48.91 35.55 -22.23
CA LYS A 10 -47.43 35.59 -22.16
C LYS A 10 -46.86 35.57 -20.76
N ARG A 11 -47.56 34.91 -19.83
CA ARG A 11 -47.11 34.69 -18.45
C ARG A 11 -46.86 33.20 -18.11
N ARG A 12 -46.48 32.40 -19.10
CA ARG A 12 -45.95 31.03 -18.90
C ARG A 12 -44.86 30.70 -19.92
N VAL A 13 -43.67 31.27 -19.72
CA VAL A 13 -42.43 30.76 -20.34
C VAL A 13 -41.36 30.58 -19.25
N PHE A 14 -41.79 29.96 -18.15
CA PHE A 14 -40.89 29.22 -17.25
C PHE A 14 -41.37 27.77 -17.23
N GLU A 15 -41.63 27.25 -18.43
CA GLU A 15 -42.03 25.88 -18.68
C GLU A 15 -40.77 25.01 -18.59
N ASN A 16 -40.44 24.61 -17.37
CA ASN A 16 -40.10 23.23 -17.01
C ASN A 16 -39.30 22.42 -18.06
N ARG A 17 -38.10 22.89 -18.45
CA ARG A 17 -37.11 22.05 -19.14
C ARG A 17 -36.38 21.19 -18.11
N ARG A 18 -37.05 20.14 -17.61
CA ARG A 18 -36.41 19.02 -16.92
C ARG A 18 -35.51 18.29 -17.94
N HIS A 19 -34.26 18.72 -18.03
CA HIS A 19 -33.22 17.96 -18.72
C HIS A 19 -32.75 16.83 -17.79
N PRO A 20 -33.01 15.55 -18.12
CA PRO A 20 -32.67 14.41 -17.27
C PRO A 20 -31.14 14.19 -17.11
N GLU A 21 -30.33 14.84 -17.93
CA GLU A 21 -28.86 14.73 -17.96
C GLU A 21 -28.15 15.61 -16.91
N ILE A 22 -28.78 16.71 -16.47
CA ILE A 22 -28.21 17.65 -15.48
C ILE A 22 -27.99 16.98 -14.11
N PRO A 23 -28.93 16.20 -13.54
CA PRO A 23 -28.68 15.54 -12.26
C PRO A 23 -27.57 14.50 -12.34
N ILE A 24 -27.34 13.87 -13.50
CA ILE A 24 -26.33 12.82 -13.68
C ILE A 24 -24.92 13.43 -13.63
N LEU A 25 -24.69 14.51 -14.37
CA LEU A 25 -23.40 15.21 -14.39
C LEU A 25 -23.05 15.82 -13.03
N VAL A 26 -24.05 16.37 -12.33
CA VAL A 26 -23.88 16.91 -10.97
C VAL A 26 -23.55 15.78 -9.99
N TYR A 27 -24.23 14.64 -10.09
CA TYR A 27 -23.97 13.49 -9.23
C TYR A 27 -22.58 12.87 -9.47
N GLN A 28 -22.15 12.77 -10.72
CA GLN A 28 -20.79 12.32 -11.05
C GLN A 28 -19.71 13.30 -10.54
N ALA A 29 -19.94 14.61 -10.67
CA ALA A 29 -19.03 15.61 -10.12
C ALA A 29 -18.94 15.55 -8.58
N ILE A 30 -20.07 15.32 -7.90
CA ILE A 30 -20.11 15.14 -6.43
C ILE A 30 -19.35 13.88 -6.01
N MET A 31 -19.53 12.76 -6.71
CA MET A 31 -18.84 11.50 -6.38
C MET A 31 -17.31 11.60 -6.56
N VAL A 32 -16.84 12.34 -7.57
CA VAL A 32 -15.41 12.59 -7.80
C VAL A 32 -14.82 13.52 -6.72
N LEU A 33 -15.59 14.49 -6.22
CA LEU A 33 -15.13 15.41 -5.17
C LEU A 33 -15.11 14.79 -3.77
N ILE A 34 -15.86 13.71 -3.52
CA ILE A 34 -15.87 13.00 -2.23
C ILE A 34 -14.68 12.02 -2.12
N PHE A 35 -14.03 11.68 -3.23
CA PHE A 35 -12.86 10.79 -3.27
C PHE A 35 -11.55 11.54 -3.57
N PRO A 36 -10.98 12.25 -2.57
CA PRO A 36 -9.52 12.25 -2.53
C PRO A 36 -8.95 11.96 -1.14
N ALA A 37 -7.86 11.19 -1.18
CA ALA A 37 -6.89 10.95 -0.11
C ALA A 37 -7.29 9.95 0.99
N MET A 38 -7.49 8.69 0.60
CA MET A 38 -6.86 7.61 1.36
C MET A 38 -5.35 7.69 1.09
N ALA A 39 -4.71 8.69 1.70
CA ALA A 39 -3.27 8.82 1.68
C ALA A 39 -2.70 7.53 2.29
N MET A 40 -1.84 6.85 1.53
CA MET A 40 -1.08 5.72 2.01
C MET A 40 -0.30 6.17 3.25
N ALA A 41 -0.76 5.78 4.43
CA ALA A 41 0.08 5.84 5.61
C ALA A 41 1.31 4.98 5.26
N ALA A 42 2.45 5.63 5.04
CA ALA A 42 3.70 4.93 4.88
C ALA A 42 3.91 4.17 6.19
N ASP A 43 3.57 2.89 6.21
CA ASP A 43 3.92 1.99 7.28
C ASP A 43 5.43 1.87 7.30
N THR A 44 6.10 2.82 7.95
CA THR A 44 7.54 2.81 8.06
C THR A 44 7.92 1.61 8.92
N THR A 45 8.50 0.59 8.29
CA THR A 45 9.09 -0.52 9.02
C THR A 45 10.16 0.03 9.97
N PRO A 46 10.13 -0.35 11.25
CA PRO A 46 11.14 0.08 12.22
C PRO A 46 12.55 -0.23 11.71
N ALA A 47 13.50 0.65 12.02
CA ALA A 47 14.87 0.54 11.52
C ALA A 47 15.56 -0.78 11.91
N ASP A 48 15.25 -1.33 13.09
CA ASP A 48 15.77 -2.63 13.55
C ASP A 48 15.17 -3.82 12.77
N VAL A 49 13.90 -3.73 12.38
CA VAL A 49 13.25 -4.70 11.48
C VAL A 49 13.86 -4.62 10.09
N THR A 50 14.05 -3.41 9.55
CA THR A 50 14.65 -3.20 8.24
C THR A 50 16.10 -3.71 8.19
N ALA A 51 16.90 -3.44 9.23
CA ALA A 51 18.25 -3.97 9.34
C ALA A 51 18.28 -5.50 9.44
N PHE A 52 17.36 -6.11 10.20
CA PHE A 52 17.24 -7.56 10.27
C PHE A 52 16.88 -8.18 8.91
N ILE A 53 15.94 -7.59 8.17
CA ILE A 53 15.55 -8.07 6.84
C ILE A 53 16.75 -8.04 5.89
N HIS A 54 17.51 -6.94 5.91
CA HIS A 54 18.73 -6.81 5.12
C HIS A 54 19.74 -7.92 5.45
N ASP A 55 20.03 -8.14 6.74
CA ASP A 55 20.98 -9.17 7.16
C ASP A 55 20.47 -10.58 6.82
N ALA A 56 19.16 -10.82 6.95
CA ALA A 56 18.53 -12.09 6.57
C ALA A 56 18.60 -12.34 5.05
N GLN A 57 18.51 -11.30 4.23
CA GLN A 57 18.70 -11.40 2.78
C GLN A 57 20.14 -11.77 2.41
N ILE A 58 21.13 -11.23 3.12
CA ILE A 58 22.54 -11.64 2.95
C ILE A 58 22.67 -13.14 3.27
N CYS A 59 22.09 -13.59 4.39
CA CYS A 59 22.13 -15.00 4.76
C CYS A 59 21.45 -15.91 3.73
N GLN A 60 20.32 -15.47 3.18
CA GLN A 60 19.64 -16.20 2.11
C GLN A 60 20.46 -16.24 0.82
N TYR A 61 21.14 -15.14 0.48
CA TYR A 61 22.04 -15.07 -0.66
C TYR A 61 23.21 -16.05 -0.51
N LEU A 62 23.90 -16.04 0.64
CA LEU A 62 25.01 -16.96 0.92
C LEU A 62 24.56 -18.42 0.95
N ALA A 63 23.37 -18.69 1.50
CA ALA A 63 22.78 -20.04 1.47
C ALA A 63 22.46 -20.50 0.04
N GLY A 64 22.06 -19.57 -0.84
CA GLY A 64 21.82 -19.86 -2.26
C GLY A 64 23.09 -20.12 -3.05
N GLU A 65 24.23 -19.61 -2.60
CA GLU A 65 25.53 -19.95 -3.18
C GLU A 65 26.04 -21.33 -2.76
N TRP A 66 25.49 -21.94 -1.71
CA TRP A 66 25.99 -23.21 -1.20
C TRP A 66 25.59 -24.39 -2.09
N ASP A 67 26.58 -25.00 -2.75
CA ASP A 67 26.43 -26.12 -3.68
C ASP A 67 27.54 -27.17 -3.50
N SER A 68 27.18 -28.42 -3.75
CA SER A 68 28.05 -29.60 -3.78
C SER A 68 29.18 -29.53 -4.82
N THR A 69 29.04 -28.74 -5.89
CA THR A 69 30.05 -28.61 -6.94
C THR A 69 31.09 -27.52 -6.68
N LEU A 70 31.01 -26.83 -5.55
CA LEU A 70 31.93 -25.74 -5.22
C LEU A 70 33.35 -26.24 -4.93
N PRO A 71 34.38 -25.55 -5.44
CA PRO A 71 35.76 -25.78 -5.03
C PRO A 71 35.93 -25.59 -3.52
N ASP A 72 36.84 -26.37 -2.92
CA ASP A 72 37.10 -26.37 -1.48
C ASP A 72 37.39 -24.98 -0.89
N ALA A 73 38.20 -24.19 -1.61
CA ALA A 73 38.51 -22.81 -1.22
C ALA A 73 37.25 -21.96 -1.09
N ARG A 74 36.34 -22.02 -2.08
CA ARG A 74 35.10 -21.24 -2.05
C ARG A 74 34.14 -21.70 -0.96
N ARG A 75 34.10 -23.01 -0.65
CA ARG A 75 33.29 -23.53 0.46
C ARG A 75 33.79 -23.02 1.81
N LEU A 76 35.11 -22.94 2.00
CA LEU A 76 35.70 -22.37 3.22
C LEU A 76 35.37 -20.88 3.36
N ASP A 77 35.54 -20.11 2.28
CA ASP A 77 35.21 -18.68 2.27
C ASP A 77 33.72 -18.44 2.61
N LEU A 78 32.82 -19.21 1.99
CA LEU A 78 31.38 -19.14 2.26
C LEU A 78 31.04 -19.53 3.70
N ALA A 79 31.72 -20.53 4.27
CA ALA A 79 31.50 -20.95 5.65
C ALA A 79 31.94 -19.84 6.64
N GLU A 80 33.08 -19.19 6.38
CA GLU A 80 33.54 -18.05 7.18
C GLU A 80 32.59 -16.86 7.05
N GLU A 81 32.21 -16.48 5.84
CA GLU A 81 31.31 -15.34 5.59
C GLU A 81 29.93 -15.57 6.20
N THR A 82 29.37 -16.78 6.04
CA THR A 82 28.11 -17.18 6.67
C THR A 82 28.22 -17.16 8.18
N GLY A 83 29.31 -17.69 8.75
CA GLY A 83 29.57 -17.63 10.18
C GLY A 83 29.62 -16.19 10.70
N ALA A 84 30.34 -15.30 10.03
CA ALA A 84 30.47 -13.91 10.43
C ALA A 84 29.16 -13.12 10.34
N ARG A 85 28.34 -13.35 9.31
CA ARG A 85 27.13 -12.56 9.04
C ARG A 85 25.87 -13.15 9.66
N CYS A 86 25.77 -14.47 9.79
CA CYS A 86 24.53 -15.16 10.09
C CYS A 86 24.51 -15.85 11.46
N ALA A 87 25.63 -15.97 12.17
CA ALA A 87 25.70 -16.73 13.44
C ALA A 87 24.69 -16.27 14.52
N THR A 88 24.28 -15.00 14.49
CA THR A 88 23.35 -14.45 15.50
C THR A 88 21.96 -14.14 14.95
N ILE A 89 21.67 -14.50 13.70
CA ILE A 89 20.45 -14.09 13.00
C ILE A 89 19.19 -14.62 13.71
N ASP A 90 19.20 -15.88 14.18
CA ASP A 90 18.09 -16.50 14.91
C ASP A 90 17.80 -15.83 16.25
N VAL A 91 18.87 -15.40 16.94
CA VAL A 91 18.74 -14.69 18.23
C VAL A 91 18.10 -13.33 18.01
N ARG A 92 18.51 -12.60 16.97
CA ARG A 92 17.94 -11.30 16.59
C ARG A 92 16.48 -11.46 16.15
N GLN A 93 16.15 -12.49 15.37
CA GLN A 93 14.77 -12.80 14.98
C GLN A 93 13.88 -13.01 16.22
N LYS A 94 14.29 -13.88 17.15
CA LYS A 94 13.55 -14.13 18.40
C LYS A 94 13.38 -12.88 19.25
N SER A 95 14.41 -12.03 19.31
CA SER A 95 14.36 -10.75 20.02
C SER A 95 13.32 -9.81 19.41
N LEU A 96 13.33 -9.64 18.08
CA LEU A 96 12.38 -8.79 17.37
C LEU A 96 10.94 -9.31 17.48
N ARG A 97 10.72 -10.62 17.36
CA ARG A 97 9.41 -11.24 17.61
C ARG A 97 8.86 -10.92 18.99
N ARG A 98 9.71 -10.99 20.02
CA ARG A 98 9.32 -10.66 21.40
C ARG A 98 9.00 -9.18 21.56
N LYS A 99 9.83 -8.31 20.96
CA LYS A 99 9.68 -6.86 20.97
C LYS A 99 8.37 -6.41 20.31
N TYR A 100 8.04 -7.00 19.17
CA TYR A 100 6.86 -6.64 18.37
C TYR A 100 5.67 -7.60 18.50
N ARG A 101 5.66 -8.48 19.51
CA ARG A 101 4.63 -9.54 19.68
C ARG A 101 3.18 -9.05 19.63
N HIS A 102 2.94 -7.80 20.06
CA HIS A 102 1.61 -7.19 20.10
C HIS A 102 1.30 -6.35 18.86
N ASN A 103 2.28 -6.10 18.00
CA ASN A 103 2.13 -5.37 16.76
C ASN A 103 1.77 -6.34 15.62
N LYS A 104 0.48 -6.73 15.57
CA LYS A 104 -0.03 -7.70 14.60
C LYS A 104 0.15 -7.25 13.15
N THR A 105 0.06 -5.94 12.87
CA THR A 105 0.20 -5.41 11.52
C THR A 105 1.65 -5.52 11.03
N LEU A 106 2.63 -5.23 11.89
CA LEU A 106 4.04 -5.38 11.57
C LEU A 106 4.42 -6.85 11.35
N LEU A 107 3.97 -7.75 12.22
CA LEU A 107 4.24 -9.18 12.07
C LEU A 107 3.57 -9.77 10.82
N ALA A 108 2.33 -9.36 10.52
CA ALA A 108 1.63 -9.82 9.31
C ALA A 108 2.32 -9.35 8.02
N LYS A 109 2.89 -8.14 8.01
CA LYS A 109 3.64 -7.60 6.87
C LYS A 109 5.01 -8.26 6.70
N ASN A 110 5.65 -8.62 7.81
CA ASN A 110 7.01 -9.17 7.81
C ASN A 110 6.96 -10.65 8.18
N LYS A 111 6.57 -11.52 7.24
CA LYS A 111 6.41 -12.98 7.49
C LYS A 111 7.69 -13.70 7.93
N HIS A 112 8.86 -13.08 7.71
CA HIS A 112 10.15 -13.58 8.17
C HIS A 112 10.40 -13.34 9.67
N LEU A 113 9.50 -12.61 10.34
CA LEU A 113 9.55 -12.22 11.74
C LEU A 113 8.65 -13.13 12.58
#